data_AF-A0A7C4LY98-F1
#
_entry.id   AF-A0A7C4LY98-F1
#
_cell.length_a   1.000
_cell.length_b   1.000
_cell.length_c   1.000
_cell.angle_alpha   90.00
_cell.angle_beta   90.00
_cell.angle_gamma   90.00
#
_symmetry.space_group_name_H-M   'P 1'
#
loop_
_entity.id
_entity.type
_entity.pdbx_description
1 polymer ?
#
loop_
_entity_poly.entity_id
_entity_poly.type
_entity_poly.pdbx_seq_one_letter_code
_entity_poly.pdbx_strand_id
1 'polypeptide(L)' 'MSEPHEIYQCQTVNCGCLYDPSRGDRRGKVAKGTRFEELPETWCCPVCGAGKRMFRPLTGPGSVKDEEGFVES' A
#
# COMPACT_ATOMS: atom_id res chain seq x y z
N MET A 1 -6.98 -15.64 6.57
CA MET A 1 -7.00 -15.09 5.21
C MET A 1 -7.07 -13.59 5.39
N SER A 2 -6.04 -12.84 4.99
CA SER A 2 -6.13 -11.38 5.04
C SER A 2 -7.01 -10.92 3.90
N GLU A 3 -7.98 -10.10 4.23
CA GLU A 3 -8.92 -9.61 3.26
C GLU A 3 -8.24 -8.56 2.37
N PRO A 4 -8.56 -8.48 1.08
CA PRO A 4 -7.86 -7.61 0.13
C PRO A 4 -7.92 -6.11 0.50
N HIS A 5 -8.84 -5.72 1.38
CA HIS A 5 -8.94 -4.35 1.92
C HIS A 5 -7.83 -3.98 2.91
N GLU A 6 -6.99 -4.93 3.31
CA GLU A 6 -5.82 -4.67 4.16
C GLU A 6 -4.54 -4.43 3.33
N ILE A 7 -4.62 -4.53 2.00
CA ILE A 7 -3.49 -4.37 1.07
C ILE A 7 -3.41 -2.91 0.59
N TYR A 8 -2.20 -2.35 0.62
CA TYR A 8 -1.96 -0.97 0.21
C TYR A 8 -1.04 -0.90 -1.01
N GLN A 9 -1.35 -0.05 -1.98
CA GLN A 9 -0.54 0.18 -3.17
C GLN A 9 0.10 1.56 -3.15
N CYS A 10 1.39 1.62 -3.47
CA CYS A 10 2.12 2.86 -3.70
C CYS A 10 1.61 3.54 -4.98
N GLN A 11 1.08 4.75 -4.85
CA GLN A 11 0.57 5.59 -5.94
C GLN A 11 1.66 6.36 -6.68
N THR A 12 2.94 6.02 -6.44
CA THR A 12 4.03 6.61 -7.23
C THR A 12 3.98 6.02 -8.63
N VAL A 13 3.87 6.89 -9.64
CA VAL A 13 3.68 6.54 -11.07
C VAL A 13 4.71 5.53 -11.59
N ASN A 14 5.94 5.55 -11.05
CA ASN A 14 7.02 4.65 -11.45
C ASN A 14 7.25 3.46 -10.48
N CYS A 15 6.32 3.18 -9.57
CA CYS A 15 6.49 2.18 -8.51
C CYS A 15 5.40 1.10 -8.49
N GLY A 16 4.16 1.47 -8.13
CA GLY A 16 3.04 0.51 -8.01
C GLY A 16 3.22 -0.60 -6.96
N CYS A 17 4.18 -0.48 -6.03
CA CYS A 17 4.49 -1.51 -5.02
C CYS A 17 3.28 -1.81 -4.10
N LEU A 18 3.01 -3.10 -3.87
CA LEU A 18 1.96 -3.57 -2.97
C LEU A 18 2.54 -3.96 -1.60
N TYR A 19 2.01 -3.34 -0.56
CA TYR A 19 2.22 -3.70 0.84
C TYR A 19 1.13 -4.67 1.29
N ASP A 20 1.54 -5.87 1.69
CA ASP A 20 0.66 -6.90 2.23
C ASP A 20 1.01 -7.13 3.71
N PRO A 21 0.08 -6.89 4.64
CA PRO A 21 0.36 -7.01 6.07
C PRO A 21 0.64 -8.46 6.48
N SER A 22 0.01 -9.47 5.86
CA SER A 22 0.27 -10.88 6.20
C SER A 22 1.69 -11.32 5.84
N ARG A 23 2.23 -10.76 4.75
CA ARG A 23 3.60 -11.01 4.28
C ARG A 23 4.61 -10.08 4.93
N GLY A 24 4.17 -8.95 5.47
CA GLY A 24 5.01 -7.88 5.99
C GLY A 24 5.92 -7.30 4.90
N ASP A 25 6.98 -6.60 5.32
CA ASP A 25 7.97 -6.04 4.42
C ASP A 25 9.38 -6.25 4.96
N ARG A 26 10.08 -7.25 4.42
CA ARG A 26 11.46 -7.56 4.82
C ARG A 26 12.45 -6.44 4.46
N ARG A 27 12.21 -5.70 3.37
CA ARG A 27 13.09 -4.59 2.93
C ARG A 27 12.87 -3.36 3.81
N GLY A 28 11.62 -3.10 4.18
CA GLY A 28 11.22 -2.04 5.12
C GLY A 28 11.41 -2.39 6.60
N LYS A 29 11.96 -3.57 6.93
CA LYS A 29 12.14 -4.09 8.30
C LYS A 29 10.83 -4.22 9.09
N VAL A 30 9.76 -4.56 8.41
CA VAL A 30 8.42 -4.76 8.97
C VAL A 30 8.15 -6.27 9.11
N ALA A 31 7.67 -6.67 10.29
CA ALA A 31 7.31 -8.05 10.55
C ALA A 31 6.05 -8.48 9.78
N LYS A 32 5.88 -9.79 9.63
CA LYS A 32 4.64 -10.37 9.11
C LYS A 32 3.52 -10.13 10.13
N GLY A 33 2.34 -9.78 9.64
CA GLY A 33 1.16 -9.46 10.45
C GLY A 33 1.07 -8.00 10.88
N THR A 34 2.04 -7.14 10.55
CA THR A 34 1.96 -5.71 10.87
C THR A 34 1.00 -5.00 9.93
N ARG A 35 -0.01 -4.30 10.46
CA ARG A 35 -0.91 -3.51 9.61
C ARG A 35 -0.24 -2.26 9.08
N PHE A 36 -0.69 -1.77 7.92
CA PHE A 36 -0.15 -0.55 7.32
C PHE A 36 -0.30 0.67 8.25
N GLU A 37 -1.39 0.71 9.02
CA GLU A 37 -1.66 1.74 10.03
C GLU A 37 -0.63 1.72 11.16
N GLU A 38 -0.15 0.54 11.55
CA GLU A 38 0.88 0.35 12.59
C GLU A 38 2.31 0.65 12.10
N LEU A 39 2.50 0.86 10.80
CA LEU A 39 3.80 1.23 10.27
C LEU A 39 4.26 2.59 10.80
N PRO A 40 5.54 2.73 11.17
CA PRO A 40 6.10 3.99 11.60
C PRO A 40 6.03 5.03 10.47
N GLU A 41 5.96 6.30 10.84
CA GLU A 41 5.90 7.44 9.90
C GLU A 41 7.16 7.53 9.01
N THR A 42 8.26 7.03 9.54
CA THR A 42 9.57 6.92 8.87
C THR A 42 9.64 5.75 7.88
N TRP A 43 8.62 4.89 7.85
CA TRP A 43 8.55 3.83 6.84
C TRP A 43 8.31 4.44 5.47
N CYS A 44 9.16 4.03 4.54
CA CYS A 44 9.10 4.41 3.15
C CYS A 44 8.99 3.16 2.29
N CYS A 45 8.39 3.31 1.12
CA CYS A 45 8.29 2.28 0.11
C CYS A 45 9.65 1.64 -0.12
N PRO A 46 9.80 0.32 0.03
CA PRO A 46 11.08 -0.35 -0.16
C PRO A 46 11.55 -0.30 -1.61
N VAL A 47 10.66 0.00 -2.57
CA VAL A 47 10.94 0.04 -4.01
C VAL A 47 11.39 1.43 -4.45
N CYS A 48 10.61 2.48 -4.15
CA CYS A 48 10.87 3.84 -4.63
C CYS A 48 11.29 4.84 -3.55
N GLY A 49 11.21 4.49 -2.26
CA GLY A 49 11.50 5.41 -1.15
C GLY A 49 10.40 6.44 -0.85
N ALA A 50 9.25 6.39 -1.52
CA ALA A 50 8.12 7.27 -1.21
C ALA A 50 7.55 6.97 0.19
N GLY A 51 7.20 7.99 0.95
CA GLY A 51 6.64 7.80 2.30
C GLY A 51 5.26 7.13 2.30
N LYS A 52 4.85 6.64 3.48
CA LYS A 52 3.52 6.05 3.78
C LYS A 52 2.32 6.81 3.19
N ARG A 53 2.39 8.14 3.13
CA ARG A 53 1.32 9.01 2.57
C ARG A 53 0.95 8.71 1.12
N MET A 54 1.89 8.18 0.34
CA MET A 54 1.70 7.89 -1.08
C MET A 54 1.03 6.54 -1.30
N PHE A 55 0.73 5.78 -0.25
CA PHE A 55 0.01 4.52 -0.36
C PHE A 55 -1.50 4.74 -0.23
N ARG A 56 -2.26 3.92 -0.96
CA ARG A 56 -3.72 3.85 -0.90
C ARG A 56 -4.18 2.40 -0.81
N PRO A 57 -5.31 2.12 -0.14
CA PRO A 57 -5.87 0.78 -0.10
C PRO A 57 -6.21 0.29 -1.51
N LEU A 58 -6.00 -1.00 -1.78
CA LEU A 58 -6.25 -1.59 -3.10
C LEU A 58 -7.75 -1.78 -3.36
N THR A 59 -8.55 -2.05 -2.33
CA THR A 59 -10.01 -2.24 -2.42
C THR A 59 -10.71 -1.65 -1.20
N GLY A 60 -11.96 -1.23 -1.37
CA GLY A 60 -12.79 -0.58 -0.33
C GLY A 60 -12.90 0.94 -0.49
N PRO A 61 -13.68 1.60 0.39
CA PRO A 61 -13.85 3.05 0.38
C PRO A 61 -12.51 3.75 0.60
N GLY A 62 -12.11 4.61 -0.34
CA GLY A 62 -10.79 5.27 -0.37
C GLY A 62 -9.73 4.56 -1.22
N SER A 63 -10.08 3.48 -1.93
CA SER A 63 -9.26 2.95 -3.03
C SER A 63 -9.35 3.87 -4.25
N VAL A 64 -8.27 3.93 -5.04
CA VAL A 64 -8.20 4.72 -6.28
C VAL A 64 -9.30 4.41 -7.31
N LYS A 65 -9.97 3.27 -7.16
CA LYS A 65 -11.12 2.88 -8.00
C LYS A 65 -12.43 3.60 -7.66
N ASP A 66 -12.52 4.32 -6.55
CA ASP A 66 -13.77 4.97 -6.12
C ASP A 66 -13.88 6.44 -6.59
N GLU A 67 -12.76 7.11 -6.88
CA GLU A 67 -12.76 8.56 -7.20
C GLU A 67 -12.46 8.93 -8.65
N GLU A 68 -11.91 8.05 -9.49
CA GLU A 68 -11.67 8.39 -10.89
C GLU A 68 -12.03 7.20 -11.78
N GLY A 69 -12.96 7.49 -12.69
CA GLY A 69 -13.51 6.54 -13.63
C GLY A 69 -12.42 5.74 -14.32
N PHE A 70 -12.71 4.46 -14.45
CA PHE A 70 -12.52 3.71 -15.67
C PHE A 70 -12.35 4.63 -16.90
N VAL A 71 -11.11 5.03 -17.17
CA VAL A 71 -10.70 5.55 -18.47
C VAL A 71 -10.63 4.35 -19.40
N GLU A 72 -11.81 3.82 -19.74
CA GLU A 72 -11.97 3.12 -21.00
C GLU A 72 -11.74 4.14 -22.11
N SER A 73 -10.76 3.87 -22.97
CA SER A 73 -10.64 4.51 -24.29
C SER A 73 -11.59 3.84 -25.27
#